data_AF-A0A2E5WTW8-F1
#
_entry.id   AF-A0A2E5WTW8-F1
#
_cell.length_a   1.000
_cell.length_b   1.000
_cell.length_c   1.000
_cell.angle_alpha   90.00
_cell.angle_beta   90.00
_cell.angle_gamma   90.00
#
_symmetry.space_group_name_H-M   'P 1'
#
loop_
_entity.id
_entity.type
_entity.pdbx_description
1 polymer ?
#
loop_
_entity_poly.entity_id
_entity_poly.type
_entity_poly.pdbx_seq_one_letter_code
_entity_poly.pdbx_strand_id
1 'polypeptide(L)'
;MSERVTITNNLPKPLLAVIMILCLVGVSFISGHLNEERGKMSPTYVEPLHDAPPILSLATEAFGGFRGVVATYLWHRANDMQQEKKYPEQMQLSQWITQIQPHVPQAWSNRAWNLGYNIASEFPDPETRWEYIYSSIKMLRDEGIRYNPTEPLIYDTLAYFFEHKIGHNLDDFHRYYKQQWVRMMVGVLWESLEASHAAKGVPEFDALINPNPNDAALLERVRRLRQEFGLDPREMKAIHRRYGIARDYKGEIMKDAEGNPIHCLDWRMAETHSLYWASLGLKRCSLTPGRSKELHRLERRVYVAMMYTFQRGKLNTDSGRILDFGTTAEERLSSPNLDAAGTAHMAYMDIINLAQNSRDWHVTEGTSEIGHVHLLRRVIQWMYFFNREEEALEWLKLAVKIYSEDKQKSGGRELI
;
A
#
# COMPACT_ATOMS: atom_id res chain seq x y z
N MET A 1 45.80 23.74 18.67
CA MET A 1 44.85 22.65 19.03
C MET A 1 44.76 22.40 20.55
N SER A 2 45.69 22.86 21.40
CA SER A 2 45.62 22.66 22.85
C SER A 2 44.71 23.64 23.61
N GLU A 3 44.41 24.83 23.08
CA GLU A 3 43.59 25.85 23.77
C GLU A 3 42.07 25.61 23.72
N ARG A 4 41.55 24.84 22.76
CA ARG A 4 40.10 24.54 22.68
C ARG A 4 39.65 23.43 23.64
N VAL A 5 40.58 22.67 24.20
CA VAL A 5 40.29 21.52 25.09
C VAL A 5 40.17 21.94 26.56
N THR A 6 40.65 23.14 26.92
CA THR A 6 40.69 23.62 28.31
C THR A 6 39.41 24.31 28.79
N ILE A 7 38.54 24.79 27.89
CA ILE A 7 37.32 25.53 28.29
C ILE A 7 36.20 24.58 28.75
N THR A 8 36.10 23.38 28.16
CA THR A 8 35.02 22.44 28.49
C THR A 8 35.25 21.66 29.80
N ASN A 9 36.49 21.57 30.27
CA ASN A 9 36.83 20.79 31.48
C ASN A 9 36.70 21.57 32.80
N ASN A 10 36.49 22.90 32.76
CA ASN A 10 36.42 23.75 33.96
C ASN A 10 35.02 24.29 34.26
N LEU A 11 33.99 23.97 33.48
CA LEU A 11 32.62 24.34 33.86
C LEU A 11 32.09 23.35 34.92
N PRO A 12 31.65 23.83 36.10
CA PRO A 12 31.00 22.96 37.06
C PRO A 12 29.72 22.36 36.44
N LYS A 13 29.54 21.04 36.58
CA LYS A 13 28.35 20.30 36.11
C LYS A 13 27.00 21.01 36.34
N PRO A 14 26.72 21.66 37.50
CA PRO A 14 25.49 22.41 37.68
C PRO A 14 25.34 23.61 36.73
N LEU A 15 26.44 24.30 36.38
CA LEU A 15 26.40 25.41 35.43
C LEU A 15 26.09 24.92 34.00
N LEU A 16 26.63 23.78 33.59
CA LEU A 16 26.27 23.14 32.33
C LEU A 16 24.80 22.74 32.28
N ALA A 17 24.26 22.22 33.38
CA ALA A 17 22.83 21.91 33.49
C ALA A 17 21.95 23.16 33.37
N VAL A 18 22.34 24.27 34.01
CA VAL A 18 21.63 25.56 33.92
C VAL A 18 21.68 26.12 32.50
N ILE A 19 22.85 26.12 31.85
CA ILE A 19 23.00 26.57 30.45
C ILE A 19 22.13 25.73 29.53
N MET A 20 22.10 24.40 29.72
CA MET A 20 21.26 23.50 28.96
C MET A 20 19.77 23.87 29.12
N ILE A 21 19.30 24.04 30.36
CA ILE A 21 17.92 24.46 30.66
C ILE A 21 17.58 25.80 29.99
N LEU A 22 18.48 26.80 30.08
CA LEU A 22 18.29 28.10 29.44
C LEU A 22 18.20 28.01 27.91
N CYS A 23 19.08 27.22 27.28
CA CYS A 23 19.02 26.97 25.85
C CYS A 23 17.70 26.28 25.44
N LEU A 24 17.22 25.33 26.24
CA LEU A 24 15.96 24.62 25.98
C LEU A 24 14.74 25.53 26.11
N VAL A 25 14.72 26.39 27.14
CA VAL A 25 13.67 27.41 27.30
C VAL A 25 13.71 28.38 26.13
N GLY A 26 14.89 28.86 25.73
CA GLY A 26 15.07 29.73 24.57
C GLY A 26 14.58 29.10 23.27
N VAL A 27 14.87 27.81 23.04
CA VAL A 27 14.36 27.06 21.88
C VAL A 27 12.84 26.97 21.91
N SER A 28 12.21 26.79 23.08
CA SER A 28 10.74 26.74 23.19
C SER A 28 10.07 28.03 22.69
N PHE A 29 10.59 29.20 23.10
CA PHE A 29 10.08 30.49 22.63
C PHE A 29 10.29 30.73 21.13
N ILE A 30 11.43 30.30 20.59
CA ILE A 30 11.74 30.45 19.15
C ILE A 30 10.96 29.44 18.29
N SER A 31 10.64 28.26 18.83
CA SER A 31 9.97 27.18 18.09
C SER A 31 8.57 27.57 17.61
N GLY A 32 7.82 28.36 18.38
CA GLY A 32 6.52 28.87 17.97
C GLY A 32 6.62 29.73 16.71
N HIS A 33 7.52 30.71 16.71
CA HIS A 33 7.76 31.59 15.56
C HIS A 33 8.30 30.84 14.34
N LEU A 34 9.22 29.89 14.55
CA LEU A 34 9.75 29.04 13.47
C LEU A 34 8.71 28.11 12.85
N ASN A 35 7.70 27.67 13.60
CA ASN A 35 6.59 26.87 13.09
C ASN A 35 5.63 27.73 12.26
N GLU A 36 5.34 28.95 12.73
CA GLU A 36 4.50 29.92 12.01
C GLU A 36 5.15 30.32 10.67
N GLU A 37 6.46 30.61 10.69
CA GLU A 37 7.28 30.88 9.50
C GLU A 37 7.32 29.66 8.55
N ARG A 38 7.45 28.43 9.08
CA ARG A 38 7.39 27.20 8.27
C ARG A 38 6.03 27.00 7.61
N GLY A 39 4.94 27.34 8.30
CA GLY A 39 3.60 27.32 7.73
C GLY A 39 3.43 28.30 6.57
N LYS A 40 4.05 29.48 6.67
CA LYS A 40 4.04 30.47 5.59
C LYS A 40 4.90 30.07 4.39
N MET A 41 6.03 29.40 4.61
CA MET A 41 7.01 29.06 3.57
C MET A 41 6.76 27.71 2.89
N SER A 42 6.02 26.79 3.51
CA SER A 42 5.86 25.43 3.02
C SER A 42 4.39 25.15 2.66
N PRO A 43 4.03 25.02 1.37
CA PRO A 43 2.66 24.71 0.93
C PRO A 43 2.13 23.36 1.45
N THR A 44 3.02 22.50 1.95
CA THR A 44 2.73 21.17 2.51
C THR A 44 2.74 21.14 4.04
N TYR A 45 3.00 22.25 4.73
CA TYR A 45 2.95 22.28 6.18
C TYR A 45 1.50 22.33 6.66
N VAL A 46 1.03 21.24 7.26
CA VAL A 46 -0.23 21.18 7.99
C VAL A 46 0.08 21.52 9.45
N GLU A 47 -0.57 22.54 9.99
CA GLU A 47 -0.42 22.88 11.41
C GLU A 47 -0.83 21.67 12.28
N PRO A 48 0.03 21.16 13.18
CA PRO A 48 -0.14 19.79 13.69
C PRO A 48 -1.26 19.61 14.72
N LEU A 49 -1.94 20.69 15.12
CA LEU A 49 -2.62 20.76 16.42
C LEU A 49 -4.09 21.17 16.38
N HIS A 50 -4.65 21.56 15.24
CA HIS A 50 -6.04 22.04 15.25
C HIS A 50 -7.04 20.94 15.69
N ASP A 51 -6.72 19.66 15.42
CA ASP A 51 -7.57 18.50 15.78
C ASP A 51 -6.77 17.34 16.43
N ALA A 52 -5.65 17.66 17.07
CA ALA A 52 -4.83 16.68 17.79
C ALA A 52 -5.51 16.31 19.12
N PRO A 53 -5.55 15.02 19.53
CA PRO A 53 -6.00 14.65 20.87
C PRO A 53 -5.24 15.46 21.93
N PRO A 54 -5.87 15.93 23.03
CA PRO A 54 -5.22 16.80 24.02
C PRO A 54 -3.88 16.26 24.57
N ILE A 55 -3.75 14.94 24.67
CA ILE A 55 -2.51 14.28 25.09
C ILE A 55 -1.38 14.41 24.07
N LEU A 56 -1.73 14.53 22.78
CA LEU A 56 -0.80 14.77 21.69
C LEU A 56 -0.28 16.20 21.74
N SER A 57 -1.15 17.20 21.97
CA SER A 57 -0.75 18.61 22.18
C SER A 57 0.19 18.71 23.39
N LEU A 58 -0.18 18.07 24.50
CA LEU A 58 0.63 18.03 25.71
C LEU A 58 1.99 17.35 25.49
N ALA A 59 2.06 16.17 24.89
CA ALA A 59 3.33 15.49 24.62
C ALA A 59 4.21 16.29 23.64
N THR A 60 3.59 16.87 22.62
CA THR A 60 4.26 17.65 21.57
C THR A 60 4.83 18.95 22.17
N GLU A 61 4.02 19.72 22.89
CA GLU A 61 4.42 20.99 23.52
C GLU A 61 5.33 20.80 24.74
N ALA A 62 5.03 19.83 25.62
CA ALA A 62 5.81 19.61 26.84
C ALA A 62 7.22 19.06 26.56
N PHE A 63 7.40 18.27 25.51
CA PHE A 63 8.71 17.71 25.19
C PHE A 63 9.57 18.57 24.24
N GLY A 64 9.02 19.58 23.57
CA GLY A 64 9.80 20.55 22.77
C GLY A 64 10.97 19.92 21.98
N GLY A 65 12.20 20.38 22.24
CA GLY A 65 13.43 19.82 21.65
C GLY A 65 13.86 18.44 22.16
N PHE A 66 13.29 17.94 23.26
CA PHE A 66 13.56 16.61 23.82
C PHE A 66 12.78 15.47 23.16
N ARG A 67 11.83 15.75 22.26
CA ARG A 67 11.04 14.71 21.57
C ARG A 67 11.91 13.61 20.98
N GLY A 68 13.06 13.96 20.40
CA GLY A 68 14.02 12.99 19.86
C GLY A 68 14.56 12.03 20.92
N VAL A 69 14.99 12.55 22.08
CA VAL A 69 15.54 11.74 23.19
C VAL A 69 14.47 10.82 23.78
N VAL A 70 13.28 11.36 24.02
CA VAL A 70 12.14 10.59 24.52
C VAL A 70 11.76 9.49 23.53
N ALA A 71 11.68 9.82 22.23
CA ALA A 71 11.39 8.84 21.20
C ALA A 71 12.45 7.73 21.16
N THR A 72 13.73 8.05 21.22
CA THR A 72 14.81 7.05 21.26
C THR A 72 14.68 6.12 22.48
N TYR A 73 14.38 6.67 23.66
CA TYR A 73 14.14 5.86 24.87
C TYR A 73 12.92 4.93 24.70
N LEU A 74 11.81 5.47 24.17
CA LEU A 74 10.60 4.68 23.92
C LEU A 74 10.86 3.58 22.89
N TRP A 75 11.63 3.84 21.83
CA TRP A 75 12.04 2.82 20.86
C TRP A 75 12.85 1.69 21.52
N HIS A 76 13.82 2.03 22.37
CA HIS A 76 14.57 1.02 23.13
C HIS A 76 13.63 0.17 23.98
N ARG A 77 12.75 0.83 24.76
CA ARG A 77 11.81 0.13 25.62
C ARG A 77 10.84 -0.75 24.84
N ALA A 78 10.34 -0.27 23.70
CA ALA A 78 9.46 -1.04 22.84
C ALA A 78 10.18 -2.30 22.30
N ASN A 79 11.46 -2.18 21.93
CA ASN A 79 12.26 -3.33 21.51
C ASN A 79 12.46 -4.33 22.65
N ASP A 80 12.73 -3.87 23.88
CA ASP A 80 12.82 -4.76 25.05
C ASP A 80 11.51 -5.53 25.27
N MET A 81 10.36 -4.82 25.22
CA MET A 81 9.04 -5.44 25.35
C MET A 81 8.74 -6.44 24.24
N GLN A 82 9.19 -6.17 23.02
CA GLN A 82 9.08 -7.13 21.93
C GLN A 82 9.91 -8.40 22.19
N GLN A 83 11.17 -8.27 22.63
CA GLN A 83 12.04 -9.41 22.93
C GLN A 83 11.50 -10.25 24.09
N GLU A 84 10.93 -9.59 25.09
CA GLU A 84 10.27 -10.23 26.23
C GLU A 84 8.86 -10.78 25.90
N LYS A 85 8.40 -10.67 24.66
CA LYS A 85 7.04 -11.04 24.21
C LYS A 85 5.89 -10.35 24.95
N LYS A 86 6.17 -9.17 25.52
CA LYS A 86 5.20 -8.28 26.17
C LYS A 86 4.52 -7.40 25.11
N TYR A 87 3.73 -8.04 24.26
CA TYR A 87 3.10 -7.39 23.10
C TYR A 87 2.15 -6.24 23.47
N PRO A 88 1.31 -6.33 24.52
CA PRO A 88 0.46 -5.19 24.92
C PRO A 88 1.26 -3.93 25.26
N GLU A 89 2.33 -4.08 26.04
CA GLU A 89 3.22 -2.99 26.43
C GLU A 89 3.99 -2.45 25.24
N GLN A 90 4.50 -3.34 24.37
CA GLN A 90 5.15 -2.94 23.12
C GLN A 90 4.22 -2.09 22.25
N MET A 91 2.95 -2.52 22.10
CA MET A 91 1.95 -1.81 21.31
C MET A 91 1.67 -0.43 21.88
N GLN A 92 1.50 -0.31 23.20
CA GLN A 92 1.29 0.98 23.87
C GLN A 92 2.47 1.93 23.65
N LEU A 93 3.71 1.45 23.80
CA LEU A 93 4.90 2.25 23.56
C LEU A 93 5.00 2.68 22.09
N SER A 94 4.71 1.79 21.14
CA SER A 94 4.70 2.11 19.72
C SER A 94 3.66 3.18 19.37
N GLN A 95 2.52 3.18 20.06
CA GLN A 95 1.49 4.21 19.91
C GLN A 95 2.00 5.57 20.37
N TRP A 96 2.62 5.64 21.54
CA TRP A 96 3.22 6.89 22.04
C TRP A 96 4.31 7.40 21.10
N ILE A 97 5.11 6.52 20.50
CA ILE A 97 6.12 6.91 19.51
C ILE A 97 5.46 7.57 18.31
N THR A 98 4.42 6.97 17.72
CA THR A 98 3.69 7.57 16.59
C THR A 98 3.02 8.88 16.96
N GLN A 99 2.62 9.05 18.22
CA GLN A 99 2.05 10.28 18.75
C GLN A 99 3.12 11.38 18.95
N ILE A 100 4.32 11.03 19.42
CA ILE A 100 5.41 12.01 19.62
C ILE A 100 6.04 12.40 18.28
N GLN A 101 6.02 11.51 17.29
CA GLN A 101 6.63 11.67 15.97
C GLN A 101 5.60 11.48 14.83
N PRO A 102 4.52 12.26 14.76
CA PRO A 102 3.41 12.01 13.84
C PRO A 102 3.80 12.21 12.38
N HIS A 103 4.75 13.09 12.09
CA HIS A 103 5.26 13.38 10.74
C HIS A 103 6.50 12.55 10.35
N VAL A 104 6.77 11.45 11.06
CA VAL A 104 7.84 10.51 10.71
C VAL A 104 7.18 9.27 10.10
N PRO A 105 7.11 9.14 8.77
CA PRO A 105 6.44 8.02 8.10
C PRO A 105 6.96 6.64 8.55
N GLN A 106 8.26 6.56 8.88
CA GLN A 106 8.90 5.35 9.35
C GLN A 106 8.34 4.88 10.70
N ALA A 107 7.91 5.79 11.59
CA ALA A 107 7.30 5.40 12.86
C ALA A 107 5.98 4.64 12.63
N TRP A 108 5.14 5.15 11.74
CA TRP A 108 3.88 4.51 11.34
C TRP A 108 4.10 3.20 10.61
N SER A 109 5.02 3.18 9.64
CA SER A 109 5.37 1.98 8.89
C SER A 109 5.89 0.90 9.85
N ASN A 110 6.86 1.20 10.71
CA ASN A 110 7.44 0.24 11.66
C ASN A 110 6.39 -0.30 12.63
N ARG A 111 5.49 0.56 13.14
CA ARG A 111 4.40 0.14 14.01
C ARG A 111 3.45 -0.83 13.29
N ALA A 112 3.08 -0.52 12.05
CA ALA A 112 2.19 -1.37 11.27
C ALA A 112 2.83 -2.72 10.95
N TRP A 113 4.09 -2.71 10.52
CA TRP A 113 4.88 -3.91 10.26
C TRP A 113 4.98 -4.80 11.50
N ASN A 114 5.27 -4.20 12.67
CA ASN A 114 5.35 -4.96 13.91
C ASN A 114 4.02 -5.64 14.25
N LEU A 115 2.92 -4.88 14.18
CA LEU A 115 1.59 -5.38 14.48
C LEU A 115 1.17 -6.51 13.53
N GLY A 116 1.23 -6.26 12.22
CA GLY A 116 0.67 -7.16 11.22
C GLY A 116 1.58 -8.30 10.77
N TYR A 117 2.89 -8.22 11.04
CA TYR A 117 3.83 -9.30 10.71
C TYR A 117 4.36 -9.97 11.97
N ASN A 118 5.05 -9.24 12.84
CA ASN A 118 5.75 -9.85 13.97
C ASN A 118 4.76 -10.36 15.03
N ILE A 119 3.94 -9.47 15.58
CA ILE A 119 2.97 -9.79 16.64
C ILE A 119 1.92 -10.76 16.10
N ALA A 120 1.33 -10.48 14.94
CA ALA A 120 0.37 -11.40 14.32
C ALA A 120 0.96 -12.83 14.16
N SER A 121 2.21 -12.98 13.72
CA SER A 121 2.79 -14.32 13.50
C SER A 121 2.94 -15.18 14.77
N GLU A 122 2.87 -14.56 15.96
CA GLU A 122 3.05 -15.24 17.25
C GLU A 122 1.76 -15.90 17.76
N PHE A 123 0.60 -15.53 17.21
CA PHE A 123 -0.69 -16.13 17.60
C PHE A 123 -0.97 -17.38 16.77
N PRO A 124 -1.52 -18.45 17.34
CA PRO A 124 -1.80 -19.69 16.59
C PRO A 124 -3.11 -19.65 15.81
N ASP A 125 -4.03 -18.74 16.11
CA ASP A 125 -5.38 -18.69 15.54
C ASP A 125 -5.54 -17.59 14.48
N PRO A 126 -6.22 -17.88 13.35
CA PRO A 126 -6.35 -16.93 12.25
C PRO A 126 -7.20 -15.69 12.60
N GLU A 127 -8.17 -15.83 13.50
CA GLU A 127 -9.04 -14.75 13.98
C GLU A 127 -8.21 -13.62 14.61
N THR A 128 -7.41 -13.93 15.64
CA THR A 128 -6.57 -12.96 16.34
C THR A 128 -5.51 -12.38 15.39
N ARG A 129 -4.92 -13.20 14.53
CA ARG A 129 -3.98 -12.70 13.49
C ARG A 129 -4.63 -11.65 12.60
N TRP A 130 -5.85 -11.92 12.14
CA TRP A 130 -6.58 -11.01 11.27
C TRP A 130 -6.87 -9.67 11.95
N GLU A 131 -7.23 -9.66 13.23
CA GLU A 131 -7.44 -8.41 13.99
C GLU A 131 -6.18 -7.52 13.97
N TYR A 132 -5.01 -8.10 14.18
CA TYR A 132 -3.75 -7.36 14.12
C TYR A 132 -3.42 -6.87 12.70
N ILE A 133 -3.58 -7.73 11.69
CA ILE A 133 -3.35 -7.37 10.28
C ILE A 133 -4.27 -6.22 9.86
N TYR A 134 -5.57 -6.35 10.13
CA TYR A 134 -6.55 -5.33 9.79
C TYR A 134 -6.33 -4.03 10.57
N SER A 135 -6.00 -4.12 11.86
CA SER A 135 -5.62 -2.95 12.68
C SER A 135 -4.40 -2.21 12.13
N SER A 136 -3.45 -2.94 11.53
CA SER A 136 -2.25 -2.36 10.91
C SER A 136 -2.60 -1.52 9.68
N ILE A 137 -3.47 -2.05 8.82
CA ILE A 137 -3.99 -1.37 7.63
C ILE A 137 -4.84 -0.16 8.05
N LYS A 138 -5.77 -0.36 9.00
CA LYS A 138 -6.64 0.70 9.52
C LYS A 138 -5.82 1.86 10.10
N MET A 139 -4.83 1.58 10.92
CA MET A 139 -3.96 2.59 11.52
C MET A 139 -3.17 3.39 10.48
N LEU A 140 -2.54 2.70 9.50
CA LEU A 140 -1.81 3.40 8.42
C LEU A 140 -2.73 4.33 7.63
N ARG A 141 -3.95 3.87 7.34
CA ARG A 141 -4.94 4.61 6.55
C ARG A 141 -5.55 5.77 7.32
N ASP A 142 -6.01 5.55 8.55
CA ASP A 142 -6.79 6.53 9.32
C ASP A 142 -5.89 7.56 10.00
N GLU A 143 -4.71 7.14 10.47
CA GLU A 143 -3.79 7.99 11.23
C GLU A 143 -2.53 8.30 10.42
N GLY A 144 -1.89 7.29 9.82
CA GLY A 144 -0.65 7.46 9.07
C GLY A 144 -0.80 8.45 7.90
N ILE A 145 -1.81 8.26 7.06
CA ILE A 145 -2.14 9.19 5.94
C ILE A 145 -2.54 10.56 6.47
N ARG A 146 -3.29 10.64 7.58
CA ARG A 146 -3.75 11.92 8.14
C ARG A 146 -2.56 12.84 8.47
N TYR A 147 -1.52 12.30 9.10
CA TYR A 147 -0.33 13.09 9.46
C TYR A 147 0.73 13.15 8.34
N ASN A 148 0.67 12.25 7.36
CA ASN A 148 1.65 12.14 6.28
C ASN A 148 0.96 11.98 4.90
N PRO A 149 0.11 12.94 4.47
CA PRO A 149 -0.78 12.75 3.33
C PRO A 149 -0.05 12.65 1.98
N THR A 150 1.15 13.24 1.90
CA THR A 150 1.99 13.33 0.68
C THR A 150 3.27 12.51 0.79
N GLU A 151 3.31 11.54 1.70
CA GLU A 151 4.47 10.68 1.94
C GLU A 151 4.30 9.29 1.30
N PRO A 152 5.06 8.96 0.24
CA PRO A 152 4.88 7.71 -0.52
C PRO A 152 4.99 6.44 0.33
N LEU A 153 5.83 6.45 1.38
CA LEU A 153 6.10 5.28 2.21
C LEU A 153 4.82 4.71 2.85
N ILE A 154 3.87 5.57 3.26
CA ILE A 154 2.63 5.11 3.89
C ILE A 154 1.76 4.34 2.89
N TYR A 155 1.64 4.87 1.67
CA TYR A 155 0.89 4.24 0.58
C TYR A 155 1.57 2.96 0.09
N ASP A 156 2.91 2.92 0.02
CA ASP A 156 3.66 1.73 -0.37
C ASP A 156 3.47 0.62 0.67
N THR A 157 3.54 0.96 1.96
CA THR A 157 3.30 -0.02 3.04
C THR A 157 1.85 -0.52 2.98
N LEU A 158 0.85 0.35 2.81
CA LEU A 158 -0.55 -0.08 2.63
C LEU A 158 -0.70 -1.04 1.43
N ALA A 159 -0.19 -0.65 0.26
CA ALA A 159 -0.25 -1.47 -0.94
C ALA A 159 0.43 -2.84 -0.74
N TYR A 160 1.57 -2.87 -0.03
CA TYR A 160 2.29 -4.09 0.29
C TYR A 160 1.53 -5.01 1.25
N PHE A 161 0.81 -4.47 2.25
CA PHE A 161 -0.02 -5.27 3.12
C PHE A 161 -1.10 -6.03 2.34
N PHE A 162 -1.76 -5.36 1.39
CA PHE A 162 -2.72 -6.01 0.51
C PHE A 162 -2.07 -7.03 -0.42
N GLU A 163 -0.96 -6.68 -1.05
CA GLU A 163 -0.24 -7.54 -1.99
C GLU A 163 0.31 -8.81 -1.31
N HIS A 164 1.03 -8.63 -0.21
CA HIS A 164 1.84 -9.66 0.41
C HIS A 164 1.14 -10.32 1.59
N LYS A 165 0.63 -9.55 2.56
CA LYS A 165 0.07 -10.14 3.79
C LYS A 165 -1.30 -10.77 3.53
N ILE A 166 -2.16 -10.12 2.75
CA ILE A 166 -3.51 -10.63 2.44
C ILE A 166 -3.51 -11.44 1.14
N GLY A 167 -3.00 -10.87 0.05
CA GLY A 167 -3.10 -11.46 -1.29
C GLY A 167 -2.16 -12.65 -1.56
N HIS A 168 -1.01 -12.73 -0.89
CA HIS A 168 -0.04 -13.80 -1.12
C HIS A 168 -0.39 -15.10 -0.37
N ASN A 169 0.23 -16.21 -0.79
CA ASN A 169 0.07 -17.54 -0.17
C ASN A 169 1.26 -17.92 0.73
N LEU A 170 1.96 -16.95 1.33
CA LEU A 170 3.16 -17.22 2.16
C LEU A 170 2.85 -17.42 3.65
N ASP A 171 1.72 -16.91 4.13
CA ASP A 171 1.28 -17.09 5.51
C ASP A 171 0.34 -18.30 5.59
N ASP A 172 0.48 -19.18 6.58
CA ASP A 172 -0.33 -20.41 6.68
C ASP A 172 -1.84 -20.12 6.73
N PHE A 173 -2.23 -18.97 7.26
CA PHE A 173 -3.64 -18.53 7.36
C PHE A 173 -4.06 -17.57 6.26
N HIS A 174 -3.28 -17.44 5.19
CA HIS A 174 -3.58 -16.48 4.11
C HIS A 174 -4.99 -16.64 3.52
N ARG A 175 -5.52 -17.87 3.47
CA ARG A 175 -6.87 -18.14 2.96
C ARG A 175 -7.93 -17.46 3.82
N TYR A 176 -7.76 -17.49 5.13
CA TYR A 176 -8.65 -16.81 6.07
C TYR A 176 -8.63 -15.30 5.83
N TYR A 177 -7.45 -14.69 5.71
CA TYR A 177 -7.34 -13.25 5.46
C TYR A 177 -8.04 -12.82 4.17
N LYS A 178 -7.89 -13.60 3.09
CA LYS A 178 -8.59 -13.38 1.81
C LYS A 178 -10.11 -13.48 1.99
N GLN A 179 -10.59 -14.50 2.70
CA GLN A 179 -12.01 -14.67 2.97
C GLN A 179 -12.58 -13.48 3.76
N GLN A 180 -11.90 -13.05 4.83
CA GLN A 180 -12.33 -11.89 5.62
C GLN A 180 -12.37 -10.63 4.77
N TRP A 181 -11.35 -10.40 3.94
CA TRP A 181 -11.31 -9.25 3.05
C TRP A 181 -12.44 -9.27 2.01
N VAL A 182 -12.68 -10.42 1.36
CA VAL A 182 -13.77 -10.59 0.40
C VAL A 182 -15.12 -10.31 1.07
N ARG A 183 -15.38 -10.85 2.27
CA ARG A 183 -16.61 -10.60 3.03
C ARG A 183 -16.80 -9.10 3.30
N MET A 184 -15.74 -8.42 3.75
CA MET A 184 -15.76 -6.98 4.02
C MET A 184 -16.10 -6.18 2.75
N MET A 185 -15.46 -6.48 1.63
CA MET A 185 -15.69 -5.78 0.37
C MET A 185 -17.07 -6.07 -0.20
N VAL A 186 -17.52 -7.32 -0.16
CA VAL A 186 -18.89 -7.69 -0.55
C VAL A 186 -19.90 -6.86 0.23
N GLY A 187 -19.74 -6.77 1.55
CA GLY A 187 -20.67 -6.06 2.44
C GLY A 187 -20.73 -4.54 2.28
N VAL A 188 -19.82 -3.91 1.53
CA VAL A 188 -19.86 -2.46 1.26
C VAL A 188 -19.99 -2.10 -0.22
N LEU A 189 -19.71 -3.02 -1.13
CA LEU A 189 -19.77 -2.78 -2.58
C LEU A 189 -21.01 -3.38 -3.24
N TRP A 190 -21.59 -4.44 -2.68
CA TRP A 190 -22.79 -5.11 -3.20
C TRP A 190 -23.81 -5.40 -2.08
N GLU A 191 -25.04 -5.66 -2.48
CA GLU A 191 -26.17 -5.94 -1.58
C GLU A 191 -26.13 -7.38 -1.08
N SER A 192 -25.48 -8.26 -1.84
CA SER A 192 -25.29 -9.66 -1.49
C SER A 192 -24.05 -10.24 -2.19
N LEU A 193 -23.67 -11.46 -1.78
CA LEU A 193 -22.60 -12.19 -2.43
C LEU A 193 -22.97 -12.54 -3.87
N GLU A 194 -24.22 -12.93 -4.12
CA GLU A 194 -24.77 -13.26 -5.44
C GLU A 194 -24.67 -12.08 -6.40
N ALA A 195 -25.04 -10.87 -5.94
CA ALA A 195 -24.88 -9.64 -6.71
C ALA A 195 -23.42 -9.39 -7.08
N SER A 196 -22.49 -9.61 -6.15
CA SER A 196 -21.05 -9.48 -6.43
C SER A 196 -20.54 -10.48 -7.47
N HIS A 197 -21.10 -11.70 -7.50
CA HIS A 197 -20.78 -12.71 -8.51
C HIS A 197 -21.36 -12.38 -9.87
N ALA A 198 -22.62 -11.97 -9.93
CA ALA A 198 -23.26 -11.55 -11.16
C ALA A 198 -22.49 -10.39 -11.82
N ALA A 199 -22.01 -9.45 -11.00
CA ALA A 199 -21.20 -8.32 -11.44
C ALA A 199 -19.71 -8.66 -11.68
N LYS A 200 -19.31 -9.93 -11.52
CA LYS A 200 -17.91 -10.40 -11.68
C LYS A 200 -16.90 -9.56 -10.87
N GLY A 201 -17.29 -9.09 -9.69
CA GLY A 201 -16.45 -8.26 -8.83
C GLY A 201 -16.29 -6.80 -9.28
N VAL A 202 -17.07 -6.32 -10.25
CA VAL A 202 -17.11 -4.90 -10.63
C VAL A 202 -18.30 -4.20 -9.96
N PRO A 203 -18.08 -3.20 -9.08
CA PRO A 203 -19.19 -2.53 -8.42
C PRO A 203 -19.86 -1.52 -9.36
N GLU A 204 -21.10 -1.17 -9.06
CA GLU A 204 -21.76 -0.03 -9.72
C GLU A 204 -21.16 1.26 -9.15
N PHE A 205 -20.13 1.79 -9.82
CA PHE A 205 -19.43 2.98 -9.38
C PHE A 205 -20.30 4.24 -9.34
N ASP A 206 -21.19 4.45 -10.32
CA ASP A 206 -22.03 5.64 -10.39
C ASP A 206 -23.06 5.68 -9.26
N ALA A 207 -23.62 4.53 -8.89
CA ALA A 207 -24.48 4.38 -7.71
C ALA A 207 -23.70 4.62 -6.40
N LEU A 208 -22.44 4.21 -6.31
CA LEU A 208 -21.60 4.48 -5.12
C LEU A 208 -21.12 5.95 -5.05
N ILE A 209 -20.94 6.62 -6.20
CA ILE A 209 -20.54 8.03 -6.26
C ILE A 209 -21.73 8.93 -5.88
N ASN A 210 -22.90 8.65 -6.47
CA ASN A 210 -24.14 9.41 -6.29
C ASN A 210 -25.26 8.46 -5.82
N PRO A 211 -25.24 8.01 -4.55
CA PRO A 211 -26.23 7.07 -4.05
C PRO A 211 -27.63 7.69 -4.03
N ASN A 212 -28.64 6.88 -4.37
CA ASN A 212 -30.04 7.28 -4.27
C ASN A 212 -30.34 7.70 -2.82
N PRO A 213 -30.79 8.95 -2.56
CA PRO A 213 -31.09 9.43 -1.21
C PRO A 213 -32.17 8.62 -0.48
N ASN A 214 -33.03 7.90 -1.22
CA ASN A 214 -34.10 7.08 -0.64
C ASN A 214 -33.65 5.64 -0.33
N ASP A 215 -32.43 5.24 -0.70
CA ASP A 215 -31.88 3.92 -0.41
C ASP A 215 -30.96 3.99 0.82
N ALA A 216 -31.55 3.79 2.01
CA ALA A 216 -30.82 3.83 3.27
C ALA A 216 -29.72 2.76 3.35
N ALA A 217 -29.91 1.60 2.73
CA ALA A 217 -28.93 0.52 2.74
C ALA A 217 -27.71 0.85 1.88
N LEU A 218 -27.93 1.43 0.69
CA LEU A 218 -26.84 1.94 -0.15
C LEU A 218 -26.11 3.12 0.52
N LEU A 219 -26.83 4.05 1.14
CA LEU A 219 -26.23 5.16 1.87
C LEU A 219 -25.31 4.68 2.99
N GLU A 220 -25.74 3.68 3.77
CA GLU A 220 -24.91 3.10 4.82
C GLU A 220 -23.69 2.37 4.24
N ARG A 221 -23.85 1.58 3.17
CA ARG A 221 -22.72 0.95 2.48
C ARG A 221 -21.69 1.99 1.99
N VAL A 222 -22.14 3.09 1.39
CA VAL A 222 -21.27 4.19 0.93
C VAL A 222 -20.59 4.90 2.11
N ARG A 223 -21.30 5.13 3.21
CA ARG A 223 -20.72 5.70 4.43
C ARG A 223 -19.60 4.81 4.94
N ARG A 224 -19.84 3.51 5.07
CA ARG A 224 -18.85 2.52 5.51
C ARG A 224 -17.67 2.42 4.55
N LEU A 225 -17.91 2.37 3.24
CA LEU A 225 -16.87 2.36 2.23
C LEU A 225 -15.87 3.53 2.40
N ARG A 226 -16.39 4.74 2.64
CA ARG A 226 -15.56 5.94 2.82
C ARG A 226 -14.93 6.04 4.21
N GLN A 227 -15.70 5.79 5.27
CA GLN A 227 -15.25 6.01 6.66
C GLN A 227 -14.52 4.81 7.26
N GLU A 228 -15.00 3.58 6.99
CA GLU A 228 -14.41 2.35 7.54
C GLU A 228 -13.31 1.78 6.67
N PHE A 229 -13.31 2.04 5.36
CA PHE A 229 -12.34 1.49 4.40
C PHE A 229 -11.45 2.55 3.73
N GLY A 230 -11.80 3.84 3.81
CA GLY A 230 -11.07 4.94 3.17
C GLY A 230 -11.02 4.83 1.64
N LEU A 231 -12.01 4.15 1.05
CA LEU A 231 -12.13 3.97 -0.39
C LEU A 231 -13.05 5.05 -0.95
N ASP A 232 -12.55 5.83 -1.90
CA ASP A 232 -13.34 6.81 -2.65
C ASP A 232 -13.84 6.19 -3.96
N PRO A 233 -15.16 6.03 -4.16
CA PRO A 233 -15.74 5.51 -5.39
C PRO A 233 -15.27 6.20 -6.67
N ARG A 234 -14.93 7.49 -6.61
CA ARG A 234 -14.42 8.25 -7.77
C ARG A 234 -13.02 7.80 -8.15
N GLU A 235 -12.16 7.60 -7.17
CA GLU A 235 -10.80 7.06 -7.38
C GLU A 235 -10.87 5.61 -7.83
N MET A 236 -11.75 4.81 -7.23
CA MET A 236 -11.98 3.43 -7.66
C MET A 236 -12.38 3.37 -9.13
N LYS A 237 -13.36 4.19 -9.56
CA LYS A 237 -13.79 4.29 -10.96
C LYS A 237 -12.67 4.73 -11.89
N ALA A 238 -11.85 5.70 -11.49
CA ALA A 238 -10.72 6.18 -12.28
C ALA A 238 -9.68 5.08 -12.50
N ILE A 239 -9.37 4.32 -11.46
CA ILE A 239 -8.44 3.18 -11.52
C ILE A 239 -9.02 2.06 -12.37
N HIS A 240 -10.31 1.75 -12.21
CA HIS A 240 -10.99 0.73 -13.02
C HIS A 240 -11.02 1.08 -14.50
N ARG A 241 -11.21 2.36 -14.84
CA ARG A 241 -11.13 2.83 -16.23
C ARG A 241 -9.74 2.68 -16.82
N ARG A 242 -8.69 2.88 -16.01
CA ARG A 242 -7.30 2.79 -16.47
C ARG A 242 -6.81 1.35 -16.58
N TYR A 243 -7.10 0.52 -15.58
CA TYR A 243 -6.49 -0.80 -15.41
C TYR A 243 -7.50 -1.96 -15.37
N GLY A 244 -8.79 -1.67 -15.29
CA GLY A 244 -9.86 -2.67 -15.12
C GLY A 244 -10.51 -3.16 -16.41
N ILE A 245 -10.13 -2.61 -17.57
CA ILE A 245 -10.61 -3.08 -18.88
C ILE A 245 -9.56 -4.02 -19.46
N ALA A 246 -9.98 -5.25 -19.78
CA ALA A 246 -9.16 -6.29 -20.36
C ALA A 246 -8.72 -5.91 -21.77
N ARG A 247 -7.46 -6.22 -22.08
CA ARG A 247 -6.85 -5.95 -23.38
C ARG A 247 -6.14 -7.17 -23.91
N ASP A 248 -6.11 -7.27 -25.24
CA ASP A 248 -5.34 -8.30 -25.92
C ASP A 248 -3.84 -7.94 -26.00
N TYR A 249 -3.06 -8.78 -26.70
CA TYR A 249 -1.63 -8.57 -26.88
C TYR A 249 -1.27 -7.36 -27.75
N LYS A 250 -2.24 -6.79 -28.49
CA LYS A 250 -2.07 -5.56 -29.28
C LYS A 250 -2.45 -4.30 -28.49
N GLY A 251 -3.06 -4.46 -27.32
CA GLY A 251 -3.61 -3.37 -26.53
C GLY A 251 -5.03 -2.96 -26.97
N GLU A 252 -5.71 -3.77 -27.77
CA GLU A 252 -7.10 -3.57 -28.15
C GLU A 252 -8.04 -4.05 -27.03
N ILE A 253 -9.19 -3.40 -26.88
CA ILE A 253 -10.16 -3.75 -25.83
C ILE A 253 -10.82 -5.09 -26.18
N MET A 254 -10.72 -6.05 -25.26
CA MET A 254 -11.41 -7.33 -25.38
C MET A 254 -12.89 -7.15 -25.06
N LYS A 255 -13.75 -7.84 -25.83
CA LYS A 255 -15.21 -7.78 -25.69
C LYS A 255 -15.80 -9.17 -25.46
N ASP A 256 -16.89 -9.24 -24.72
CA ASP A 256 -17.69 -10.45 -24.55
C ASP A 256 -18.57 -10.73 -25.78
N ALA A 257 -19.35 -11.82 -25.72
CA ALA A 257 -20.20 -12.26 -26.81
C ALA A 257 -21.29 -11.21 -27.17
N GLU A 258 -21.68 -10.41 -26.18
CA GLU A 258 -22.65 -9.32 -26.30
C GLU A 258 -22.01 -8.00 -26.78
N GLY A 259 -20.68 -7.97 -26.95
CA GLY A 259 -19.94 -6.81 -27.43
C GLY A 259 -19.55 -5.81 -26.34
N ASN A 260 -19.76 -6.13 -25.07
CA ASN A 260 -19.37 -5.29 -23.93
C ASN A 260 -17.89 -5.48 -23.57
N PRO A 261 -17.19 -4.46 -23.06
CA PRO A 261 -15.82 -4.60 -22.60
C PRO A 261 -15.69 -5.65 -21.49
N ILE A 262 -14.71 -6.55 -21.61
CA ILE A 262 -14.38 -7.50 -20.55
C ILE A 262 -13.64 -6.76 -19.42
N HIS A 263 -14.02 -7.04 -18.17
CA HIS A 263 -13.37 -6.46 -17.00
C HIS A 263 -12.40 -7.43 -16.35
N CYS A 264 -11.22 -6.94 -15.96
CA CYS A 264 -10.15 -7.77 -15.40
C CYS A 264 -9.79 -7.45 -13.94
N LEU A 265 -10.35 -6.38 -13.36
CA LEU A 265 -10.23 -6.09 -11.93
C LEU A 265 -11.46 -6.57 -11.16
N ASP A 266 -11.21 -7.38 -10.14
CA ASP A 266 -12.20 -7.82 -9.16
C ASP A 266 -11.99 -7.05 -7.85
N TRP A 267 -12.93 -6.16 -7.50
CA TRP A 267 -12.88 -5.30 -6.32
C TRP A 267 -13.17 -6.04 -5.01
N ARG A 268 -13.25 -7.36 -5.02
CA ARG A 268 -13.21 -8.19 -3.80
C ARG A 268 -11.78 -8.62 -3.46
N MET A 269 -10.88 -8.59 -4.45
CA MET A 269 -9.53 -9.13 -4.34
C MET A 269 -8.55 -8.13 -3.71
N ALA A 270 -7.59 -8.64 -2.95
CA ALA A 270 -6.59 -7.80 -2.29
C ALA A 270 -5.65 -7.13 -3.32
N GLU A 271 -5.38 -7.78 -4.45
CA GLU A 271 -4.57 -7.27 -5.56
C GLU A 271 -5.11 -5.94 -6.09
N THR A 272 -6.43 -5.84 -6.29
CA THR A 272 -7.10 -4.60 -6.73
C THR A 272 -6.93 -3.48 -5.70
N HIS A 273 -6.87 -3.81 -4.41
CA HIS A 273 -6.67 -2.83 -3.34
C HIS A 273 -5.21 -2.42 -3.19
N SER A 274 -4.26 -3.32 -3.46
CA SER A 274 -2.85 -2.97 -3.61
C SER A 274 -2.67 -1.93 -4.73
N LEU A 275 -3.30 -2.17 -5.88
CA LEU A 275 -3.34 -1.23 -7.00
C LEU A 275 -3.99 0.10 -6.60
N TYR A 276 -5.09 0.07 -5.85
CA TYR A 276 -5.77 1.26 -5.35
C TYR A 276 -4.84 2.15 -4.52
N TRP A 277 -4.22 1.59 -3.48
CA TRP A 277 -3.36 2.38 -2.58
C TRP A 277 -2.09 2.86 -3.27
N ALA A 278 -1.49 2.04 -4.14
CA ALA A 278 -0.34 2.46 -4.95
C ALA A 278 -0.69 3.64 -5.87
N SER A 279 -1.80 3.54 -6.61
CA SER A 279 -2.26 4.58 -7.54
C SER A 279 -2.65 5.88 -6.81
N LEU A 280 -3.32 5.76 -5.66
CA LEU A 280 -3.67 6.91 -4.83
C LEU A 280 -2.40 7.60 -4.28
N GLY A 281 -1.41 6.81 -3.86
CA GLY A 281 -0.11 7.31 -3.43
C GLY A 281 0.61 8.10 -4.52
N LEU A 282 0.67 7.57 -5.75
CA LEU A 282 1.25 8.27 -6.89
C LEU A 282 0.54 9.60 -7.16
N LYS A 283 -0.79 9.58 -7.16
CA LYS A 283 -1.59 10.79 -7.37
C LYS A 283 -1.27 11.87 -6.34
N ARG A 284 -1.26 11.52 -5.05
CA ARG A 284 -1.09 12.46 -3.95
C ARG A 284 0.36 12.90 -3.71
N CYS A 285 1.33 12.06 -4.04
CA CYS A 285 2.74 12.31 -3.73
C CYS A 285 3.57 12.76 -4.96
N SER A 286 2.98 12.78 -6.16
CA SER A 286 3.67 13.10 -7.43
C SER A 286 4.45 14.43 -7.41
N LEU A 287 4.00 15.40 -6.61
CA LEU A 287 4.61 16.72 -6.51
C LEU A 287 5.50 16.90 -5.28
N THR A 288 5.73 15.85 -4.48
CA THR A 288 6.53 15.93 -3.26
C THR A 288 8.03 16.00 -3.58
N PRO A 289 8.73 17.12 -3.26
CA PRO A 289 10.16 17.24 -3.55
C PRO A 289 11.00 16.21 -2.79
N GLY A 290 12.05 15.67 -3.43
CA GLY A 290 13.01 14.78 -2.79
C GLY A 290 12.52 13.35 -2.52
N ARG A 291 11.34 12.96 -3.01
CA ARG A 291 10.74 11.63 -2.83
C ARG A 291 10.77 10.74 -4.07
N SER A 292 11.65 11.04 -5.04
CA SER A 292 11.69 10.33 -6.32
C SER A 292 11.87 8.81 -6.12
N LYS A 293 12.82 8.38 -5.27
CA LYS A 293 13.07 6.96 -5.00
C LYS A 293 11.84 6.23 -4.47
N GLU A 294 11.10 6.85 -3.55
CA GLU A 294 9.89 6.25 -2.98
C GLU A 294 8.70 6.29 -3.95
N LEU A 295 8.62 7.30 -4.84
CA LEU A 295 7.66 7.30 -5.93
C LEU A 295 7.91 6.13 -6.91
N HIS A 296 9.16 5.85 -7.26
CA HIS A 296 9.48 4.67 -8.11
C HIS A 296 9.08 3.34 -7.44
N ARG A 297 9.14 3.25 -6.10
CA ARG A 297 8.61 2.08 -5.39
C ARG A 297 7.10 1.94 -5.59
N LEU A 298 6.33 3.04 -5.51
CA LEU A 298 4.90 3.03 -5.79
C LEU A 298 4.57 2.70 -7.24
N GLU A 299 5.33 3.22 -8.21
CA GLU A 299 5.20 2.85 -9.62
C GLU A 299 5.40 1.34 -9.80
N ARG A 300 6.39 0.77 -9.12
CA ARG A 300 6.59 -0.68 -9.08
C ARG A 300 5.39 -1.42 -8.51
N ARG A 301 4.77 -0.93 -7.44
CA ARG A 301 3.57 -1.56 -6.87
C ARG A 301 2.43 -1.64 -7.87
N VAL A 302 2.26 -0.65 -8.75
CA VAL A 302 1.20 -0.66 -9.76
C VAL A 302 1.35 -1.85 -10.72
N TYR A 303 2.51 -2.01 -11.37
CA TYR A 303 2.67 -3.11 -12.33
C TYR A 303 2.76 -4.49 -11.64
N VAL A 304 3.27 -4.55 -10.41
CA VAL A 304 3.29 -5.79 -9.61
C VAL A 304 1.86 -6.20 -9.20
N ALA A 305 1.02 -5.25 -8.80
CA ALA A 305 -0.39 -5.52 -8.50
C ALA A 305 -1.14 -6.02 -9.74
N MET A 306 -0.84 -5.48 -10.92
CA MET A 306 -1.39 -5.98 -12.18
C MET A 306 -0.89 -7.38 -12.55
N MET A 307 0.41 -7.67 -12.33
CA MET A 307 0.95 -9.01 -12.47
C MET A 307 0.22 -10.00 -11.56
N TYR A 308 -0.02 -9.66 -10.30
CA TYR A 308 -0.77 -10.52 -9.38
C TYR A 308 -2.26 -10.61 -9.73
N THR A 309 -2.85 -9.55 -10.28
CA THR A 309 -4.21 -9.62 -10.84
C THR A 309 -4.28 -10.69 -11.94
N PHE A 310 -3.28 -10.75 -12.82
CA PHE A 310 -3.17 -11.81 -13.82
C PHE A 310 -2.93 -13.20 -13.19
N GLN A 311 -2.03 -13.33 -12.21
CA GLN A 311 -1.68 -14.63 -11.65
C GLN A 311 -2.74 -15.24 -10.73
N ARG A 312 -3.52 -14.39 -10.02
CA ARG A 312 -4.43 -14.81 -8.95
C ARG A 312 -5.58 -13.84 -8.67
N GLY A 313 -5.88 -12.89 -9.56
CA GLY A 313 -6.88 -11.85 -9.36
C GLY A 313 -8.31 -12.21 -9.71
N LYS A 314 -8.61 -13.48 -10.02
CA LYS A 314 -9.98 -13.95 -10.25
C LYS A 314 -10.44 -14.76 -9.06
N LEU A 315 -11.54 -14.32 -8.42
CA LEU A 315 -12.19 -15.11 -7.38
C LEU A 315 -12.71 -16.40 -8.01
N ASN A 316 -12.22 -17.54 -7.52
CA ASN A 316 -12.63 -18.84 -7.99
C ASN A 316 -13.77 -19.32 -7.10
N THR A 317 -14.99 -19.23 -7.63
CA THR A 317 -16.17 -19.82 -7.01
C THR A 317 -16.66 -20.93 -7.91
N ASP A 318 -16.83 -22.12 -7.33
CA ASP A 318 -17.45 -23.24 -8.00
C ASP A 318 -18.80 -22.79 -8.59
N SER A 319 -19.01 -23.08 -9.87
CA SER A 319 -20.25 -22.71 -10.57
C SER A 319 -21.47 -23.27 -9.83
N GLY A 320 -22.27 -22.39 -9.22
CA GLY A 320 -23.48 -22.75 -8.50
C GLY A 320 -23.32 -23.06 -7.01
N ARG A 321 -22.11 -22.95 -6.43
CA ARG A 321 -21.93 -22.99 -4.97
C ARG A 321 -21.67 -21.57 -4.44
N ILE A 322 -22.48 -21.18 -3.46
CA ILE A 322 -22.22 -20.03 -2.60
C ILE A 322 -20.94 -20.35 -1.81
N LEU A 323 -19.99 -19.41 -1.73
CA LEU A 323 -18.80 -19.56 -0.87
C LEU A 323 -19.28 -19.86 0.56
N ASP A 324 -19.10 -21.11 1.00
CA ASP A 324 -19.38 -21.46 2.39
C ASP A 324 -18.21 -21.02 3.25
N PHE A 325 -18.41 -19.83 3.79
CA PHE A 325 -17.52 -19.18 4.72
C PHE A 325 -17.39 -19.89 6.09
N GLY A 326 -18.18 -20.95 6.34
CA GLY A 326 -18.22 -21.71 7.58
C GLY A 326 -17.46 -23.04 7.56
N THR A 327 -17.05 -23.56 6.39
CA THR A 327 -16.30 -24.82 6.31
C THR A 327 -14.81 -24.57 6.05
N THR A 328 -13.95 -25.21 6.84
CA THR A 328 -12.48 -25.22 6.75
C THR A 328 -11.96 -25.98 5.52
N ALA A 329 -12.70 -26.01 4.42
CA ALA A 329 -12.29 -26.71 3.21
C ALA A 329 -11.50 -25.75 2.33
N GLU A 330 -10.17 -25.93 2.33
CA GLU A 330 -9.25 -26.17 1.20
C GLU A 330 -9.51 -25.59 -0.23
N GLU A 331 -10.60 -24.89 -0.48
CA GLU A 331 -10.96 -24.35 -1.78
C GLU A 331 -9.98 -23.25 -2.19
N ARG A 332 -9.47 -23.37 -3.43
CA ARG A 332 -8.63 -22.34 -4.03
C ARG A 332 -9.50 -21.10 -4.25
N LEU A 333 -9.47 -20.14 -3.32
CA LEU A 333 -10.19 -18.86 -3.42
C LEU A 333 -9.82 -18.04 -4.66
N SER A 334 -8.63 -18.24 -5.22
CA SER A 334 -8.11 -17.46 -6.34
C SER A 334 -7.68 -18.36 -7.50
N SER A 335 -7.98 -17.92 -8.72
CA SER A 335 -7.50 -18.50 -9.97
C SER A 335 -6.78 -17.45 -10.82
N PRO A 336 -5.94 -17.88 -11.79
CA PRO A 336 -5.38 -16.96 -12.77
C PRO A 336 -6.47 -16.22 -13.55
N ASN A 337 -6.26 -14.92 -13.77
CA ASN A 337 -7.11 -14.09 -14.62
C ASN A 337 -6.42 -13.84 -15.96
N LEU A 338 -6.64 -14.74 -16.93
CA LEU A 338 -5.98 -14.66 -18.23
C LEU A 338 -6.34 -13.38 -19.01
N ASP A 339 -7.53 -12.82 -18.78
CA ASP A 339 -8.00 -11.61 -19.46
C ASP A 339 -7.28 -10.35 -18.97
N ALA A 340 -6.57 -10.44 -17.84
CA ALA A 340 -5.72 -9.36 -17.34
C ALA A 340 -4.35 -9.28 -18.05
N ALA A 341 -3.99 -10.26 -18.89
CA ALA A 341 -2.64 -10.37 -19.46
C ALA A 341 -2.21 -9.12 -20.23
N GLY A 342 -3.05 -8.59 -21.14
CA GLY A 342 -2.73 -7.37 -21.89
C GLY A 342 -2.66 -6.13 -21.03
N THR A 343 -3.57 -5.99 -20.07
CA THR A 343 -3.55 -4.83 -19.18
C THR A 343 -2.35 -4.86 -18.23
N ALA A 344 -1.93 -6.04 -17.77
CA ALA A 344 -0.69 -6.20 -17.01
C ALA A 344 0.55 -5.91 -17.87
N HIS A 345 0.62 -6.42 -19.09
CA HIS A 345 1.68 -6.11 -20.05
C HIS A 345 1.85 -4.60 -20.25
N MET A 346 0.75 -3.88 -20.53
CA MET A 346 0.79 -2.44 -20.71
C MET A 346 1.22 -1.70 -19.43
N ALA A 347 0.81 -2.14 -18.24
CA ALA A 347 1.24 -1.53 -16.99
C ALA A 347 2.77 -1.61 -16.80
N TYR A 348 3.40 -2.70 -17.24
CA TYR A 348 4.86 -2.79 -17.30
C TYR A 348 5.45 -1.85 -18.35
N MET A 349 4.88 -1.84 -19.57
CA MET A 349 5.38 -1.00 -20.67
C MET A 349 5.26 0.49 -20.37
N ASP A 350 4.20 0.95 -19.70
CA ASP A 350 4.04 2.33 -19.24
C ASP A 350 5.25 2.78 -18.41
N ILE A 351 5.69 1.96 -17.45
CA ILE A 351 6.81 2.28 -16.57
C ILE A 351 8.17 2.11 -17.26
N ILE A 352 8.34 1.08 -18.09
CA ILE A 352 9.56 0.90 -18.89
C ILE A 352 9.76 2.13 -19.81
N ASN A 353 8.70 2.56 -20.51
CA ASN A 353 8.74 3.73 -21.36
C ASN A 353 8.98 5.02 -20.56
N LEU A 354 8.37 5.16 -19.38
CA LEU A 354 8.61 6.31 -18.51
C LEU A 354 10.08 6.38 -18.09
N ALA A 355 10.64 5.27 -17.62
CA ALA A 355 12.03 5.16 -17.17
C ALA A 355 13.04 5.42 -18.30
N GLN A 356 12.73 4.99 -19.53
CA GLN A 356 13.57 5.25 -20.71
C GLN A 356 13.53 6.73 -21.15
N ASN A 357 12.40 7.41 -20.94
CA ASN A 357 12.20 8.80 -21.36
C ASN A 357 12.59 9.83 -20.28
N SER A 358 12.69 9.43 -19.01
CA SER A 358 13.20 10.29 -17.94
C SER A 358 14.71 10.47 -18.05
N ARG A 359 15.18 11.73 -18.09
CA ARG A 359 16.61 12.10 -18.17
C ARG A 359 17.42 11.84 -16.88
N ASP A 360 16.74 11.55 -15.77
CA ASP A 360 17.37 11.34 -14.46
C ASP A 360 17.59 9.85 -14.17
N TRP A 361 18.81 9.38 -14.50
CA TRP A 361 19.38 8.08 -14.11
C TRP A 361 18.63 6.85 -14.66
N HIS A 362 19.34 5.73 -14.91
CA HIS A 362 18.70 4.45 -15.25
C HIS A 362 17.84 3.95 -14.06
N VAL A 363 16.57 4.38 -14.03
CA VAL A 363 15.69 4.38 -12.84
C VAL A 363 15.45 2.97 -12.27
N THR A 364 15.42 1.96 -13.13
CA THR A 364 15.11 0.57 -12.77
C THR A 364 16.34 -0.33 -12.83
N GLU A 365 17.49 0.12 -13.35
CA GLU A 365 18.65 -0.73 -13.69
C GLU A 365 18.25 -2.00 -14.48
N GLY A 366 17.19 -1.94 -15.30
CA GLY A 366 16.68 -3.11 -16.03
C GLY A 366 15.74 -4.03 -15.23
N THR A 367 15.44 -3.72 -13.96
CA THR A 367 14.61 -4.59 -13.11
C THR A 367 13.15 -4.66 -13.55
N SER A 368 12.60 -3.60 -14.14
CA SER A 368 11.23 -3.59 -14.68
C SER A 368 11.13 -4.43 -15.95
N GLU A 369 12.16 -4.39 -16.79
CA GLU A 369 12.33 -5.19 -17.99
C GLU A 369 12.45 -6.67 -17.63
N ILE A 370 13.31 -7.02 -16.67
CA ILE A 370 13.41 -8.40 -16.15
C ILE A 370 12.06 -8.87 -15.59
N GLY A 371 11.39 -8.03 -14.80
CA GLY A 371 10.06 -8.33 -14.28
C GLY A 371 9.02 -8.55 -15.38
N HIS A 372 9.08 -7.77 -16.46
CA HIS A 372 8.20 -7.89 -17.60
C HIS A 372 8.47 -9.18 -18.40
N VAL A 373 9.74 -9.56 -18.60
CA VAL A 373 10.10 -10.87 -19.19
C VAL A 373 9.49 -12.01 -18.38
N HIS A 374 9.57 -11.97 -17.05
CA HIS A 374 8.95 -12.98 -16.19
C HIS A 374 7.43 -13.00 -16.31
N LEU A 375 6.77 -11.84 -16.42
CA LEU A 375 5.34 -11.76 -16.72
C LEU A 375 5.03 -12.44 -18.06
N LEU A 376 5.69 -12.07 -19.15
CA LEU A 376 5.42 -12.61 -20.49
C LEU A 376 5.60 -14.13 -20.54
N ARG A 377 6.69 -14.64 -19.96
CA ARG A 377 6.91 -16.10 -19.83
C ARG A 377 5.74 -16.76 -19.11
N ARG A 378 5.25 -16.14 -18.04
CA ARG A 378 4.12 -16.66 -17.26
C ARG A 378 2.80 -16.57 -18.03
N VAL A 379 2.60 -15.51 -18.82
CA VAL A 379 1.44 -15.36 -19.73
C VAL A 379 1.41 -16.50 -20.75
N ILE A 380 2.52 -16.73 -21.45
CA ILE A 380 2.63 -17.79 -22.46
C ILE A 380 2.32 -19.16 -21.85
N GLN A 381 2.92 -19.47 -20.69
CA GLN A 381 2.69 -20.73 -19.98
C GLN A 381 1.22 -20.93 -19.59
N TRP A 382 0.59 -19.91 -18.98
CA TRP A 382 -0.80 -20.05 -18.56
C TRP A 382 -1.76 -20.11 -19.74
N MET A 383 -1.56 -19.30 -20.79
CA MET A 383 -2.39 -19.38 -21.99
C MET A 383 -2.34 -20.80 -22.59
N TYR A 384 -1.15 -21.38 -22.69
CA TYR A 384 -0.98 -22.77 -23.13
C TYR A 384 -1.68 -23.78 -22.21
N PHE A 385 -1.47 -23.70 -20.89
CA PHE A 385 -2.11 -24.63 -19.93
C PHE A 385 -3.64 -24.54 -19.91
N PHE A 386 -4.22 -23.40 -20.26
CA PHE A 386 -5.66 -23.20 -20.38
C PHE A 386 -6.17 -23.35 -21.81
N ASN A 387 -5.42 -24.04 -22.68
CA ASN A 387 -5.81 -24.40 -24.04
C ASN A 387 -6.09 -23.19 -24.96
N ARG A 388 -5.43 -22.04 -24.69
CA ARG A 388 -5.41 -20.82 -25.52
C ARG A 388 -4.11 -20.75 -26.33
N GLU A 389 -3.81 -21.82 -27.08
CA GLU A 389 -2.50 -22.00 -27.76
C GLU A 389 -2.21 -20.92 -28.81
N GLU A 390 -3.21 -20.52 -29.60
CA GLU A 390 -3.05 -19.45 -30.60
C GLU A 390 -2.63 -18.13 -29.95
N GLU A 391 -3.24 -17.78 -28.82
CA GLU A 391 -2.87 -16.59 -28.06
C GLU A 391 -1.50 -16.73 -27.42
N ALA A 392 -1.15 -17.91 -26.90
CA ALA A 392 0.18 -18.18 -26.37
C ALA A 392 1.28 -17.94 -27.43
N LEU A 393 1.02 -18.31 -28.69
CA LEU A 393 1.92 -18.06 -29.81
C LEU A 393 2.05 -16.56 -30.11
N GLU A 394 0.94 -15.80 -30.12
CA GLU A 394 0.99 -14.35 -30.32
C GLU A 394 1.74 -13.63 -29.20
N TRP A 395 1.54 -14.05 -27.95
CA TRP A 395 2.31 -13.57 -26.80
C TRP A 395 3.81 -13.89 -26.92
N LEU A 396 4.16 -15.08 -27.41
CA LEU A 396 5.56 -15.46 -27.67
C LEU A 396 6.18 -14.58 -28.76
N LYS A 397 5.49 -14.36 -29.89
CA LYS A 397 5.94 -13.47 -30.97
C LYS A 397 6.16 -12.05 -30.44
N LEU A 398 5.25 -11.54 -29.62
CA LEU A 398 5.38 -10.23 -28.98
C LEU A 398 6.62 -10.18 -28.06
N ALA A 399 6.80 -11.18 -27.19
CA ALA A 399 7.94 -11.25 -26.28
C ALA A 399 9.27 -11.25 -27.02
N VAL A 400 9.39 -12.08 -28.08
CA VAL A 400 10.56 -12.09 -28.96
C VAL A 400 10.75 -10.73 -29.60
N LYS A 401 9.70 -10.12 -30.17
CA LYS A 401 9.82 -8.79 -30.81
C LYS A 401 10.35 -7.71 -29.86
N ILE A 402 9.90 -7.70 -28.61
CA ILE A 402 10.32 -6.68 -27.62
C ILE A 402 11.77 -6.90 -27.17
N TYR A 403 12.19 -8.15 -26.97
CA TYR A 403 13.47 -8.46 -26.32
C TYR A 403 14.52 -9.14 -27.22
N SER A 404 14.23 -9.40 -28.50
CA SER A 404 15.19 -10.02 -29.44
C SER A 404 16.41 -9.15 -29.73
N GLU A 405 16.31 -7.84 -29.54
CA GLU A 405 17.40 -6.88 -29.77
C GLU A 405 18.35 -6.73 -28.57
N ASP A 406 17.98 -7.21 -27.38
CA ASP A 406 18.77 -7.03 -26.15
C ASP A 406 19.92 -8.05 -25.98
N LYS A 407 20.12 -8.94 -26.97
CA LYS A 407 21.23 -9.90 -27.02
C LYS A 407 22.62 -9.24 -26.96
N GLN A 408 22.75 -7.95 -27.29
CA GLN A 408 24.04 -7.25 -27.25
C GLN A 408 24.36 -6.56 -25.91
N LYS A 409 23.38 -6.34 -25.01
CA LYS A 409 23.61 -5.59 -23.76
C LYS A 409 23.66 -6.46 -22.49
N SER A 410 23.07 -7.66 -22.50
CA SER A 410 22.88 -8.48 -21.29
C SER A 410 23.97 -9.52 -21.00
N GLY A 411 25.12 -9.49 -21.70
CA GLY A 411 26.24 -10.39 -21.41
C GLY A 411 25.92 -11.87 -21.61
N GLY A 412 25.12 -12.21 -22.64
CA GLY A 412 24.92 -13.59 -23.08
C GLY A 412 23.96 -14.44 -22.25
N ARG A 413 23.11 -13.85 -21.39
CA ARG A 413 21.98 -14.60 -20.81
C ARG A 413 20.84 -14.67 -21.81
N GLU A 414 20.47 -15.89 -22.22
CA GLU A 414 19.20 -16.13 -22.90
C GLU A 414 18.06 -15.74 -21.95
N LEU A 415 17.32 -14.68 -22.31
CA LEU A 415 16.24 -14.12 -21.50
C LEU A 415 14.87 -14.76 -21.82
N ILE A 416 14.75 -15.49 -22.93
CA ILE A 416 13.51 -16.13 -23.40
C ILE A 416 13.78 -17.58 -23.75
#